data_AF-A0A929NHS9-F1
#
_entry.id   AF-A0A929NHS9-F1
#
_cell.length_a   1.000
_cell.length_b   1.000
_cell.length_c   1.000
_cell.angle_alpha   90.00
_cell.angle_beta   90.00
_cell.angle_gamma   90.00
#
_symmetry.space_group_name_H-M   'P 1'
#
loop_
_entity.id
_entity.type
_entity.pdbx_description
1 polymer ?
#
loop_
_entity_poly.entity_id
_entity_poly.type
_entity_poly.pdbx_seq_one_letter_code
_entity_poly.pdbx_strand_id
1 'polypeptide(L)'
;MSPRFKAWKTGINDLPQSESEFEKWLFVSIASVLFAGKAGELLMINADKYGLTVDRLTERISALSGSWGFSFLVICRCDVCAKVVIYDRTKVQDALSQVSKWTFNKLGYPSDIDPSEFLEEIGRRWQNTGKIPNEIGLALGYPVKDVLGYMGLMSSRCTGTCGWRVYGDPVPSLRRGRQYGRAKKQAVAFVSNW
;
A
#
# COMPACT_ATOMS: atom_id res chain seq x y z
N MET A 1 3.30 16.16 -14.16
CA MET A 1 3.77 14.78 -13.87
C MET A 1 5.23 14.85 -13.44
N SER A 2 5.63 14.17 -12.36
CA SER A 2 7.01 14.19 -11.84
C SER A 2 8.03 13.68 -12.90
N PRO A 3 9.24 14.27 -13.00
CA PRO A 3 10.29 13.84 -13.94
C PRO A 3 10.61 12.34 -13.86
N ARG A 4 10.61 11.76 -12.64
CA ARG A 4 10.90 10.33 -12.42
C ARG A 4 9.93 9.39 -13.14
N PHE A 5 8.66 9.76 -13.24
CA PHE A 5 7.64 8.96 -13.93
C PHE A 5 7.75 9.09 -15.45
N LYS A 6 8.23 10.24 -15.95
CA LYS A 6 8.52 10.42 -17.38
C LYS A 6 9.72 9.58 -17.79
N ALA A 7 10.79 9.59 -17.01
CA ALA A 7 11.98 8.78 -17.25
C ALA A 7 11.65 7.29 -17.28
N TRP A 8 10.91 6.79 -16.29
CA TRP A 8 10.38 5.42 -16.31
C TRP A 8 9.54 5.14 -17.56
N LYS A 9 8.60 6.04 -17.88
CA LYS A 9 7.71 5.89 -19.04
C LYS A 9 8.51 5.77 -20.35
N THR A 10 9.60 6.52 -20.53
CA THR A 10 10.43 6.42 -21.74
C THR A 10 11.10 5.04 -21.88
N GLY A 11 11.64 4.47 -20.79
CA GLY A 11 12.35 3.19 -20.84
C GLY A 11 11.46 1.95 -20.89
N ILE A 12 10.14 2.10 -20.72
CA ILE A 12 9.22 0.94 -20.61
C ILE A 12 9.01 0.20 -21.95
N ASN A 13 9.30 0.86 -23.07
CA ASN A 13 9.16 0.29 -24.42
C ASN A 13 10.33 -0.61 -24.80
N ASP A 14 11.46 -0.46 -24.11
CA ASP A 14 12.65 -1.29 -24.34
C ASP A 14 12.59 -2.60 -23.53
N LEU A 15 11.56 -2.77 -22.70
CA LEU A 15 11.36 -3.97 -21.89
C LEU A 15 10.63 -5.07 -22.68
N PRO A 16 10.90 -6.35 -22.37
CA PRO A 16 10.06 -7.45 -22.81
C PRO A 16 8.59 -7.18 -22.48
N GLN A 17 7.68 -7.66 -23.33
CA GLN A 17 6.24 -7.36 -23.21
C GLN A 17 5.69 -7.69 -21.81
N SER A 18 6.03 -8.85 -21.25
CA SER A 18 5.60 -9.28 -19.92
C SER A 18 6.03 -8.33 -18.81
N GLU A 19 7.27 -7.85 -18.85
CA GLU A 19 7.77 -6.85 -17.90
C GLU A 19 7.05 -5.51 -18.10
N SER A 20 6.94 -5.03 -19.34
CA SER A 20 6.25 -3.77 -19.65
C SER A 20 4.79 -3.78 -19.14
N GLU A 21 4.06 -4.86 -19.38
CA GLU A 21 2.68 -5.04 -18.89
C GLU A 21 2.62 -5.08 -17.35
N PHE A 22 3.57 -5.75 -16.70
CA PHE A 22 3.67 -5.79 -15.26
C PHE A 22 3.93 -4.40 -14.67
N GLU A 23 4.89 -3.64 -15.20
CA GLU A 23 5.21 -2.30 -14.70
C GLU A 23 4.06 -1.31 -14.89
N LYS A 24 3.37 -1.38 -16.04
CA LYS A 24 2.14 -0.61 -16.30
C LYS A 24 1.07 -0.91 -15.25
N TRP A 25 0.85 -2.18 -14.97
CA TRP A 25 -0.08 -2.60 -13.92
C TRP A 25 0.36 -2.09 -12.55
N LEU A 26 1.64 -2.20 -12.22
CA LEU A 26 2.18 -1.76 -10.93
C LEU A 26 1.93 -0.27 -10.72
N PHE A 27 2.31 0.55 -11.71
CA PHE A 27 2.15 2.01 -11.69
C PHE A 27 0.70 2.44 -11.43
N VAL A 28 -0.26 1.80 -12.09
CA VAL A 28 -1.70 2.05 -11.88
C VAL A 28 -2.15 1.55 -10.51
N SER A 29 -1.64 0.41 -10.06
CA SER A 29 -2.05 -0.21 -8.79
C SER A 29 -1.63 0.61 -7.59
N ILE A 30 -0.45 1.25 -7.62
CA ILE A 30 0.02 2.12 -6.53
C ILE A 30 -0.23 3.60 -6.76
N ALA A 31 -1.07 3.96 -7.74
CA ALA A 31 -1.34 5.35 -8.10
C ALA A 31 -1.70 6.25 -6.90
N SER A 32 -2.43 5.72 -5.93
CA SER A 32 -2.80 6.45 -4.71
C SER A 32 -1.60 6.84 -3.86
N VAL A 33 -0.57 6.01 -3.80
CA VAL A 33 0.71 6.30 -3.14
C VAL A 33 1.47 7.35 -3.96
N LEU A 34 1.52 7.17 -5.29
CA LEU A 34 2.25 8.07 -6.21
C LEU A 34 1.70 9.50 -6.25
N PHE A 35 0.37 9.67 -6.23
CA PHE A 35 -0.29 10.95 -6.57
C PHE A 35 -1.21 11.52 -5.49
N ALA A 36 -1.63 10.73 -4.51
CA ALA A 36 -2.61 11.17 -3.50
C ALA A 36 -2.09 11.09 -2.06
N GLY A 37 -0.80 10.83 -1.85
CA GLY A 37 -0.19 10.77 -0.52
C GLY A 37 -0.78 9.66 0.36
N LYS A 38 -1.24 8.55 -0.25
CA LYS A 38 -1.57 7.33 0.50
C LYS A 38 -0.29 6.77 1.12
N ALA A 39 -0.37 6.32 2.37
CA ALA A 39 0.81 5.86 3.09
C ALA A 39 1.42 4.59 2.50
N GLY A 40 0.59 3.68 2.01
CA GLY A 40 1.05 2.46 1.35
C GLY A 40 -0.06 1.73 0.61
N GLU A 41 0.33 0.76 -0.18
CA GLU A 41 -0.57 -0.10 -0.96
C GLU A 41 -0.13 -1.55 -0.82
N LEU A 42 -1.08 -2.43 -0.46
CA LEU A 42 -0.89 -3.87 -0.43
C LEU A 42 -1.22 -4.44 -1.81
N LEU A 43 -0.28 -5.15 -2.40
CA LEU A 43 -0.41 -5.81 -3.69
C LEU A 43 -0.30 -7.32 -3.51
N MET A 44 -1.12 -8.04 -4.24
CA MET A 44 -0.98 -9.47 -4.45
C MET A 44 -0.50 -9.68 -5.88
N ILE A 45 0.72 -10.16 -6.03
CA ILE A 45 1.30 -10.48 -7.32
C ILE A 45 1.15 -11.98 -7.59
N ASN A 46 0.80 -12.30 -8.83
CA ASN A 46 0.74 -13.66 -9.35
C ASN A 46 1.71 -13.71 -10.55
N ALA A 47 2.68 -14.62 -10.48
CA ALA A 47 3.79 -14.73 -11.41
C ALA A 47 3.34 -15.29 -12.77
N ASP A 48 2.47 -16.30 -12.74
CA ASP A 48 1.90 -16.95 -13.92
C ASP A 48 1.16 -15.96 -14.83
N LYS A 49 0.47 -14.99 -14.24
CA LYS A 49 -0.24 -13.93 -14.98
C LYS A 49 0.67 -13.18 -15.98
N TYR A 50 1.95 -13.07 -15.66
CA TYR A 50 2.92 -12.34 -16.49
C TYR A 50 3.94 -13.27 -17.15
N GLY A 51 3.88 -14.59 -16.93
CA GLY A 51 4.91 -15.51 -17.40
C GLY A 51 6.30 -15.21 -16.84
N LEU A 52 6.37 -14.69 -15.61
CA LEU A 52 7.60 -14.31 -14.91
C LEU A 52 7.69 -15.09 -13.59
N THR A 53 8.87 -15.10 -12.96
CA THR A 53 9.03 -15.67 -11.61
C THR A 53 8.67 -14.63 -10.55
N VAL A 54 8.31 -15.08 -9.34
CA VAL A 54 8.09 -14.18 -8.20
C VAL A 54 9.34 -13.33 -7.92
N ASP A 55 10.54 -13.93 -7.98
CA ASP A 55 11.81 -13.21 -7.77
C ASP A 55 11.94 -12.05 -8.77
N ARG A 56 11.72 -12.32 -10.07
CA ARG A 56 11.80 -11.28 -11.10
C ARG A 56 10.79 -10.15 -10.86
N LEU A 57 9.55 -10.49 -10.50
CA LEU A 57 8.54 -9.48 -10.18
C LEU A 57 8.95 -8.64 -8.97
N THR A 58 9.49 -9.26 -7.92
CA THR A 58 9.94 -8.53 -6.71
C THR A 58 11.17 -7.65 -6.98
N GLU A 59 12.09 -8.08 -7.84
CA GLU A 59 13.21 -7.24 -8.31
C GLU A 59 12.69 -5.99 -9.04
N ARG A 60 11.75 -6.15 -9.99
CA ARG A 60 11.13 -5.01 -10.69
C ARG A 60 10.45 -4.06 -9.72
N ILE A 61 9.68 -4.59 -8.76
CA ILE A 61 9.03 -3.74 -7.76
C ILE A 61 10.06 -2.98 -6.92
N SER A 62 11.11 -3.65 -6.45
CA SER A 62 12.17 -3.04 -5.64
C SER A 62 12.83 -1.88 -6.41
N ALA A 63 13.25 -2.13 -7.65
CA ALA A 63 13.87 -1.11 -8.51
C ALA A 63 12.95 0.08 -8.75
N LEU A 64 11.69 -0.16 -9.10
CA LEU A 64 10.72 0.90 -9.35
C LEU A 64 10.39 1.69 -8.08
N SER A 65 10.18 1.01 -6.96
CA SER A 65 9.91 1.67 -5.66
C SER A 65 11.05 2.61 -5.30
N GLY A 66 12.31 2.16 -5.41
CA GLY A 66 13.48 3.00 -5.18
C GLY A 66 13.55 4.19 -6.13
N SER A 67 13.36 3.96 -7.44
CA SER A 67 13.36 5.04 -8.45
C SER A 67 12.22 6.06 -8.26
N TRP A 68 11.12 5.62 -7.64
CA TRP A 68 9.97 6.44 -7.30
C TRP A 68 10.03 6.97 -5.87
N GLY A 69 11.12 6.75 -5.13
CA GLY A 69 11.31 7.28 -3.78
C GLY A 69 10.36 6.69 -2.74
N PHE A 70 10.03 5.41 -2.88
CA PHE A 70 9.21 4.65 -1.93
C PHE A 70 9.96 3.42 -1.43
N SER A 71 9.56 2.95 -0.26
CA SER A 71 10.02 1.69 0.32
C SER A 71 9.12 0.53 -0.13
N PHE A 72 9.65 -0.68 -0.04
CA PHE A 72 8.98 -1.90 -0.41
C PHE A 72 9.30 -3.00 0.59
N LEU A 73 8.32 -3.85 0.89
CA LEU A 73 8.48 -5.04 1.72
C LEU A 73 7.69 -6.22 1.15
N VAL A 74 8.32 -7.40 1.11
CA VAL A 74 7.62 -8.67 0.85
C VAL A 74 7.09 -9.21 2.18
N ILE A 75 5.77 -9.33 2.30
CA ILE A 75 5.08 -9.80 3.51
C ILE A 75 5.04 -11.32 3.57
N CYS A 76 4.82 -11.96 2.43
CA CYS A 76 4.71 -13.41 2.28
C CYS A 76 4.88 -13.77 0.81
N ARG A 77 5.55 -14.87 0.50
CA ARG A 77 5.66 -15.38 -0.88
C ARG A 77 5.67 -16.91 -0.94
N CYS A 78 5.30 -17.43 -2.10
CA CYS A 78 5.57 -18.79 -2.58
C CYS A 78 6.06 -18.68 -4.04
N ASP A 79 6.20 -19.81 -4.73
CA ASP A 79 6.79 -19.83 -6.08
C ASP A 79 5.97 -19.07 -7.13
N VAL A 80 4.64 -19.01 -6.95
CA VAL A 80 3.71 -18.40 -7.92
C VAL A 80 3.09 -17.08 -7.45
N CYS A 81 3.16 -16.76 -6.15
CA CYS A 81 2.51 -15.58 -5.59
C CYS A 81 3.37 -14.87 -4.55
N ALA A 82 3.25 -13.54 -4.49
CA ALA A 82 3.73 -12.79 -3.34
C ALA A 82 2.74 -11.71 -2.91
N LYS A 83 2.82 -11.37 -1.62
CA LYS A 83 2.11 -10.26 -1.01
C LYS A 83 3.14 -9.20 -0.64
N VAL A 84 2.91 -8.00 -1.13
CA VAL A 84 3.90 -6.92 -1.12
C VAL A 84 3.24 -5.67 -0.60
N VAL A 85 3.96 -4.88 0.19
CA VAL A 85 3.56 -3.51 0.52
C VAL A 85 4.57 -2.54 -0.08
N ILE A 86 4.09 -1.59 -0.88
CA ILE A 86 4.87 -0.41 -1.31
C ILE A 86 4.37 0.77 -0.49
N TYR A 87 5.28 1.50 0.15
CA TYR A 87 4.90 2.52 1.11
C TYR A 87 5.85 3.72 1.15
N ASP A 88 5.27 4.86 1.52
CA ASP A 88 6.00 6.06 1.91
C ASP A 88 6.31 5.96 3.40
N ARG A 89 7.59 5.79 3.73
CA ARG A 89 8.06 5.60 5.11
C ARG A 89 7.60 6.73 6.03
N THR A 90 7.67 7.98 5.58
CA THR A 90 7.26 9.15 6.36
C THR A 90 5.76 9.12 6.63
N LYS A 91 4.95 8.81 5.61
CA LYS A 91 3.48 8.75 5.77
C LYS A 91 3.02 7.59 6.65
N VAL A 92 3.71 6.46 6.62
CA VAL A 92 3.43 5.37 7.57
C VAL A 92 3.81 5.80 8.98
N GLN A 93 4.99 6.40 9.18
CA GLN A 93 5.38 6.93 10.49
C GLN A 93 4.38 7.95 11.03
N ASP A 94 3.92 8.90 10.22
CA ASP A 94 2.90 9.88 10.59
C ASP A 94 1.59 9.21 11.06
N ALA A 95 1.20 8.11 10.42
CA ALA A 95 0.00 7.36 10.79
C ALA A 95 0.19 6.58 12.10
N LEU A 96 1.36 5.96 12.29
CA LEU A 96 1.69 5.24 13.52
C LEU A 96 1.75 6.21 14.72
N SER A 97 2.37 7.38 14.56
CA SER A 97 2.49 8.41 15.60
C SER A 97 1.16 9.03 16.04
N GLN A 98 0.09 8.87 15.26
CA GLN A 98 -1.27 9.28 15.64
C GLN A 98 -1.98 8.27 16.54
N VAL A 99 -1.44 7.06 16.69
CA VAL A 99 -1.99 6.04 17.58
C VAL A 99 -1.46 6.29 18.99
N SER A 100 -2.32 6.22 19.99
CA SER A 100 -1.90 6.40 21.39
C SER A 100 -0.93 5.31 21.84
N LYS A 101 0.03 5.67 22.69
CA LYS A 101 0.98 4.70 23.29
C LYS A 101 0.27 3.54 23.98
N TRP A 102 -0.83 3.83 24.68
CA TRP A 102 -1.65 2.80 25.34
C TRP A 102 -2.22 1.80 24.34
N THR A 103 -2.73 2.28 23.21
CA THR A 103 -3.26 1.42 22.14
C THR A 103 -2.17 0.55 21.53
N PHE A 104 -0.99 1.10 21.23
CA PHE A 104 0.12 0.29 20.71
C PHE A 104 0.61 -0.76 21.70
N ASN A 105 0.76 -0.40 22.97
CA ASN A 105 1.12 -1.37 24.01
C ASN A 105 0.09 -2.51 24.09
N LYS A 106 -1.21 -2.20 24.01
CA LYS A 106 -2.29 -3.21 23.99
C LYS A 106 -2.21 -4.12 22.76
N LEU A 107 -1.74 -3.59 21.63
CA LEU A 107 -1.53 -4.35 20.38
C LEU A 107 -0.18 -5.08 20.33
N GLY A 108 0.66 -4.92 21.34
CA GLY A 108 1.99 -5.54 21.41
C GLY A 108 3.05 -4.85 20.55
N TYR A 109 2.89 -3.55 20.27
CA TYR A 109 3.86 -2.73 19.53
C TYR A 109 4.56 -1.72 20.44
N PRO A 110 5.87 -1.47 20.28
CA PRO A 110 6.54 -0.30 20.84
C PRO A 110 5.88 1.00 20.33
N SER A 111 5.87 2.04 21.16
CA SER A 111 5.24 3.32 20.79
C SER A 111 5.97 4.09 19.68
N ASP A 112 7.23 3.75 19.45
CA ASP A 112 8.19 4.36 18.51
C ASP A 112 8.62 3.36 17.43
N ILE A 113 7.83 2.31 17.21
CA ILE A 113 8.12 1.28 16.20
C ILE A 113 8.34 1.87 14.81
N ASP A 114 9.36 1.36 14.13
CA ASP A 114 9.67 1.77 12.77
C ASP A 114 8.64 1.23 11.76
N PRO A 115 8.35 1.95 10.65
CA PRO A 115 7.45 1.46 9.61
C PRO A 115 7.80 0.09 9.03
N SER A 116 9.10 -0.24 8.85
CA SER A 116 9.47 -1.57 8.36
C SER A 116 9.22 -2.64 9.41
N GLU A 117 9.63 -2.40 10.66
CA GLU A 117 9.40 -3.32 11.78
C GLU A 117 7.91 -3.59 12.00
N PHE A 118 7.07 -2.54 11.90
CA PHE A 118 5.62 -2.68 11.97
C PHE A 118 5.11 -3.62 10.88
N LEU A 119 5.50 -3.41 9.63
CA LEU A 119 5.07 -4.24 8.49
C LEU A 119 5.63 -5.67 8.54
N GLU A 120 6.84 -5.86 9.05
CA GLU A 120 7.44 -7.19 9.29
C GLU A 120 6.63 -7.97 10.33
N GLU A 121 6.26 -7.32 11.44
CA GLU A 121 5.42 -7.92 12.47
C GLU A 121 4.01 -8.23 11.95
N ILE A 122 3.44 -7.37 11.10
CA ILE A 122 2.19 -7.67 10.37
C ILE A 122 2.35 -8.94 9.54
N GLY A 123 3.46 -9.08 8.81
CA GLY A 123 3.75 -10.27 8.01
C GLY A 123 3.88 -11.52 8.86
N ARG A 124 4.62 -11.45 9.96
CA ARG A 124 4.75 -12.55 10.92
C ARG A 124 3.39 -12.98 11.47
N ARG A 125 2.56 -12.04 11.92
CA ARG A 125 1.19 -12.33 12.42
C ARG A 125 0.31 -12.93 11.34
N TRP A 126 0.39 -12.42 10.11
CA TRP A 126 -0.38 -12.96 9.00
C TRP A 126 -0.01 -14.41 8.70
N GLN A 127 1.29 -14.72 8.60
CA GLN A 127 1.76 -16.08 8.35
C GLN A 127 1.32 -17.04 9.46
N ASN A 128 1.40 -16.61 10.73
CA ASN A 128 1.04 -17.45 11.88
C ASN A 128 -0.47 -17.71 12.01
N THR A 129 -1.31 -16.75 11.63
CA THR A 129 -2.77 -16.83 11.85
C THR A 129 -3.56 -17.15 10.58
N GLY A 130 -2.92 -17.07 9.41
CA GLY A 130 -3.57 -17.16 8.10
C GLY A 130 -4.46 -15.97 7.76
N LYS A 131 -4.55 -14.95 8.62
CA LYS A 131 -5.43 -13.78 8.47
C LYS A 131 -4.63 -12.49 8.51
N ILE A 132 -5.00 -11.54 7.65
CA ILE A 132 -4.38 -10.22 7.64
C ILE A 132 -4.73 -9.46 8.95
N PRO A 133 -3.73 -8.98 9.71
CA PRO A 133 -3.99 -8.14 10.88
C PRO A 133 -4.68 -6.84 10.48
N ASN A 134 -5.72 -6.46 11.21
CA ASN A 134 -6.58 -5.31 10.85
C ASN A 134 -5.82 -3.97 10.93
N GLU A 135 -4.86 -3.88 11.85
CA GLU A 135 -4.00 -2.72 12.07
C GLU A 135 -3.14 -2.35 10.84
N ILE A 136 -3.00 -3.24 9.85
CA ILE A 136 -2.33 -2.93 8.57
C ILE A 136 -2.93 -1.68 7.90
N GLY A 137 -4.21 -1.39 8.14
CA GLY A 137 -4.89 -0.20 7.63
C GLY A 137 -4.15 1.11 7.95
N LEU A 138 -3.38 1.15 9.05
CA LEU A 138 -2.51 2.29 9.40
C LEU A 138 -1.44 2.51 8.33
N ALA A 139 -0.74 1.44 7.94
CA ALA A 139 0.28 1.48 6.89
C ALA A 139 -0.31 1.68 5.48
N LEU A 140 -1.59 1.32 5.27
CA LEU A 140 -2.30 1.56 4.02
C LEU A 140 -2.91 2.97 3.92
N GLY A 141 -2.70 3.83 4.91
CA GLY A 141 -3.15 5.22 4.89
C GLY A 141 -4.64 5.42 5.16
N TYR A 142 -5.32 4.41 5.73
CA TYR A 142 -6.68 4.59 6.22
C TYR A 142 -6.66 5.55 7.42
N PRO A 143 -7.70 6.39 7.61
CA PRO A 143 -7.80 7.22 8.80
C PRO A 143 -7.69 6.37 10.08
N VAL A 144 -6.88 6.81 11.05
CA VAL A 144 -6.67 6.07 12.32
C VAL A 144 -8.00 5.74 12.99
N LYS A 145 -8.95 6.68 12.99
CA LYS A 145 -10.30 6.47 13.53
C LYS A 145 -11.03 5.28 12.90
N ASP A 146 -10.82 5.04 11.61
CA ASP A 146 -11.49 3.97 10.87
C ASP A 146 -10.84 2.62 11.18
N VAL A 147 -9.52 2.59 11.31
CA VAL A 147 -8.78 1.39 11.69
C VAL A 147 -9.12 0.98 13.12
N LEU A 148 -9.02 1.91 14.08
CA LEU A 148 -9.32 1.62 15.48
C LEU A 148 -10.80 1.31 15.70
N GLY A 149 -11.71 1.98 14.99
CA GLY A 149 -13.13 1.65 14.99
C GLY A 149 -13.40 0.24 14.45
N TYR A 150 -12.72 -0.15 13.36
CA TYR A 150 -12.81 -1.51 12.82
C TYR A 150 -12.33 -2.58 13.79
N MET A 151 -11.29 -2.28 14.55
CA MET A 151 -10.73 -3.17 15.59
C MET A 151 -11.56 -3.19 16.88
N GLY A 152 -12.64 -2.39 16.99
CA GLY A 152 -13.42 -2.26 18.22
C GLY A 152 -12.67 -1.56 19.36
N LEU A 153 -11.62 -0.79 19.04
CA LEU A 153 -10.80 -0.05 20.01
C LEU A 153 -11.31 1.38 20.24
N MET A 154 -12.38 1.77 19.55
CA MET A 154 -13.10 3.03 19.73
C MET A 154 -14.61 2.76 19.77
N SER A 155 -15.35 3.57 20.52
CA SER A 155 -16.82 3.46 20.68
C SER A 155 -17.63 4.06 19.52
N SER A 156 -16.96 4.52 18.46
CA SER A 156 -17.63 5.13 17.31
C SER A 156 -18.40 4.07 16.50
N ARG A 157 -19.59 4.43 16.03
CA ARG A 157 -20.39 3.57 15.15
C ARG A 157 -19.86 3.61 13.72
N CYS A 158 -20.07 2.53 12.97
CA CYS A 158 -19.85 2.50 11.54
C CYS A 158 -20.90 3.39 10.85
N THR A 159 -20.45 4.41 10.11
CA THR A 159 -21.30 5.41 9.44
C THR A 159 -21.35 5.25 7.92
N GLY A 160 -20.56 4.34 7.35
CA GLY A 160 -20.61 4.02 5.93
C GLY A 160 -19.39 3.25 5.43
N THR A 161 -19.21 3.23 4.11
CA THR A 161 -18.07 2.59 3.45
C THR A 161 -17.59 3.38 2.24
N CYS A 162 -16.28 3.39 1.98
CA CYS A 162 -15.70 4.01 0.77
C CYS A 162 -14.48 3.24 0.22
N GLY A 163 -14.57 1.91 0.24
CA GLY A 163 -13.45 0.99 0.03
C GLY A 163 -12.94 0.36 1.32
N TRP A 164 -13.21 1.00 2.46
CA TRP A 164 -13.08 0.46 3.81
C TRP A 164 -14.30 0.91 4.66
N ARG A 165 -14.47 0.35 5.85
CA ARG A 165 -15.53 0.78 6.79
C ARG A 165 -15.16 2.10 7.46
N VAL A 166 -16.11 3.02 7.51
CA VAL A 166 -15.94 4.37 8.03
C VAL A 166 -16.58 4.48 9.40
N TYR A 167 -15.86 5.03 10.38
CA TYR A 167 -16.31 5.17 11.76
C TYR A 167 -16.36 6.63 12.21
N GLY A 168 -17.44 7.03 12.89
CA GLY A 168 -17.64 8.43 13.30
C GLY A 168 -17.89 9.36 12.11
N ASP A 169 -17.33 10.58 12.12
CA ASP A 169 -17.49 11.54 11.02
C ASP A 169 -16.98 10.96 9.68
N PRO A 170 -17.85 10.83 8.66
CA PRO A 170 -17.45 10.25 7.38
C PRO A 170 -16.63 11.20 6.48
N VAL A 171 -16.65 12.51 6.72
CA VAL A 171 -16.06 13.50 5.80
C VAL A 171 -14.58 13.25 5.50
N PRO A 172 -13.69 12.97 6.48
CA PRO A 172 -12.27 12.72 6.22
C PRO A 172 -12.05 11.47 5.34
N SER A 173 -12.81 10.41 5.60
CA SER A 173 -12.68 9.11 4.91
C SER A 173 -13.17 9.21 3.47
N LEU A 174 -14.32 9.87 3.25
CA LEU A 174 -14.85 10.11 1.91
C LEU A 174 -13.92 11.02 1.09
N ARG A 175 -13.30 12.03 1.72
CA ARG A 175 -12.31 12.89 1.05
C ARG A 175 -11.10 12.08 0.58
N ARG A 176 -10.53 11.22 1.44
CA ARG A 176 -9.43 10.30 1.08
C ARG A 176 -9.83 9.36 -0.06
N GLY A 177 -10.98 8.70 0.05
CA GLY A 177 -11.47 7.79 -0.99
C GLY A 177 -11.59 8.46 -2.36
N ARG A 178 -12.12 9.70 -2.42
CA ARG A 178 -12.18 10.48 -3.66
C ARG A 178 -10.80 10.83 -4.22
N GLN A 179 -9.84 11.20 -3.36
CA GLN A 179 -8.46 11.50 -3.79
C GLN A 179 -7.79 10.27 -4.41
N TYR A 180 -7.95 9.09 -3.79
CA TYR A 180 -7.42 7.82 -4.31
C TYR A 180 -8.06 7.45 -5.66
N GLY A 181 -9.38 7.62 -5.78
CA GLY A 181 -10.08 7.42 -7.05
C GLY A 181 -9.57 8.31 -8.18
N ARG A 182 -9.29 9.60 -7.89
CA ARG A 182 -8.71 10.54 -8.88
C ARG A 182 -7.29 10.13 -9.28
N ALA A 183 -6.45 9.76 -8.31
CA ALA A 183 -5.10 9.30 -8.56
C ALA A 183 -5.07 8.09 -9.50
N LYS A 184 -5.95 7.10 -9.27
CA LYS A 184 -6.07 5.93 -10.14
C LYS A 184 -6.48 6.29 -11.56
N LYS A 185 -7.47 7.19 -11.73
CA LYS A 185 -7.88 7.69 -13.07
C LYS A 185 -6.73 8.41 -13.78
N GLN A 186 -5.98 9.23 -13.06
CA GLN A 186 -4.81 9.93 -13.60
C GLN A 186 -3.72 8.94 -14.05
N ALA A 187 -3.45 7.91 -13.27
CA ALA A 187 -2.46 6.89 -13.61
C ALA A 187 -2.86 6.07 -14.84
N VAL A 188 -4.14 5.68 -14.93
CA VAL A 188 -4.68 5.00 -16.13
C VAL A 188 -4.50 5.87 -17.35
N ALA A 189 -4.95 7.13 -17.32
CA ALA A 189 -4.78 8.05 -18.45
C ALA A 189 -3.30 8.23 -18.83
N PHE A 190 -2.39 8.30 -17.85
CA PHE A 190 -0.97 8.41 -18.12
C PHE A 190 -0.38 7.19 -18.83
N VAL A 191 -0.83 5.99 -18.46
CA VAL A 191 -0.38 4.71 -19.03
C VAL A 191 -1.12 4.35 -20.32
N SER A 192 -2.33 4.89 -20.55
CA SER A 192 -3.10 4.69 -21.79
C SER A 192 -2.75 5.68 -22.90
N ASN A 193 -2.10 6.80 -22.59
CA ASN A 193 -1.62 7.76 -23.59
C ASN A 193 -0.33 7.24 -24.26
N TRP A 194 -0.50 6.16 -25.02
CA TRP A 194 0.46 5.51 -25.92
C TRP A 194 -0.29 5.04 -27.16
#